data_AF-A0A0U4C1S6-F1
#
_entry.id   AF-A0A0U4C1S6-F1
#
_cell.length_a   1.000
_cell.length_b   1.000
_cell.length_c   1.000
_cell.angle_alpha   90.00
_cell.angle_beta   90.00
_cell.angle_gamma   90.00
#
_symmetry.space_group_name_H-M   'P 1'
#
loop_
_entity.id
_entity.type
_entity.pdbx_description
1 polymer ?
#
loop_
_entity_poly.entity_id
_entity_poly.type
_entity_poly.pdbx_seq_one_letter_code
_entity_poly.pdbx_strand_id
1 'polypeptide(L)'
;MYFYRGLPHGTLRFRPFHSMVTPAHLLASNEDQRLAALQAYQVSGDVPFFDEFVRLTGKLLRVPIALVSLVEADTVWFRGNSGLEEVPERVPRKESLCSVAILNEEATVFENLADQPCTLIDPTAVGDLGLRFYAGFPLQTATGEAIGTLCVIDRQPRILAPEESALMRELADVALLLLDLQGALGSTTAPASALWNDIYTAIAGSLTRLDTLAGLLQWEEAPDTPAALAYQASSREEAIVAAQALHQQITSAVQQLKRQS
;
A
#
# COMPACT_ATOMS: atom_id res chain seq x y z
N MET A 1 26.73 -13.08 35.74
CA MET A 1 25.57 -12.67 36.55
C MET A 1 25.05 -11.36 35.97
N TYR A 2 24.12 -11.43 35.02
CA TYR A 2 23.24 -10.31 34.67
C TYR A 2 21.88 -10.93 34.35
N PHE A 3 20.95 -10.72 35.27
CA PHE A 3 19.54 -11.07 35.15
C PHE A 3 18.86 -10.02 34.28
N TYR A 4 18.29 -10.42 33.14
CA TYR A 4 17.23 -9.62 32.51
C TYR A 4 15.92 -9.94 33.23
N ARG A 5 15.47 -8.99 34.06
CA ARG A 5 14.10 -8.95 34.59
C ARG A 5 13.18 -8.46 33.48
N GLY A 6 12.10 -9.20 33.27
CA GLY A 6 11.16 -9.02 32.17
C GLY A 6 10.26 -7.79 32.27
N LEU A 7 9.72 -7.45 31.11
CA LEU A 7 8.46 -6.76 30.93
C LEU A 7 7.51 -7.76 30.25
N PRO A 8 6.21 -7.78 30.59
CA PRO A 8 5.27 -8.66 29.91
C PRO A 8 5.02 -8.08 28.52
N HIS A 9 5.54 -8.73 27.48
CA HIS A 9 5.02 -8.56 26.12
C HIS A 9 3.55 -8.97 26.15
N GLY A 10 2.66 -7.99 26.08
CA GLY A 10 1.25 -8.22 25.86
C GLY A 10 1.11 -8.93 24.52
N THR A 11 0.94 -10.25 24.57
CA THR A 11 0.65 -11.05 23.38
C THR A 11 -0.66 -10.50 22.83
N LEU A 12 -0.63 -9.86 21.66
CA LEU A 12 -1.83 -9.54 20.89
C LEU A 12 -2.53 -10.87 20.61
N ARG A 13 -3.49 -11.23 21.46
CA ARG A 13 -4.30 -12.42 21.29
C ARG A 13 -5.30 -12.12 20.18
N PHE A 14 -4.89 -12.38 18.95
CA PHE A 14 -5.83 -12.55 17.84
C PHE A 14 -6.84 -13.61 18.26
N ARG A 15 -8.10 -13.18 18.48
CA ARG A 15 -9.19 -14.07 18.83
C ARG A 15 -9.49 -15.00 17.64
N PRO A 16 -9.91 -16.25 17.88
CA PRO A 16 -10.31 -17.13 16.79
C PRO A 16 -11.43 -16.47 15.97
N PHE A 17 -11.27 -16.52 14.64
CA PHE A 17 -12.15 -15.97 13.60
C PHE A 17 -13.63 -15.91 14.03
N HIS A 18 -14.10 -14.75 14.48
CA HIS A 18 -15.53 -14.48 14.62
C HIS A 18 -16.08 -14.19 13.23
N SER A 19 -17.11 -14.94 12.78
CA SER A 19 -17.89 -14.75 11.54
C SER A 19 -17.16 -14.07 10.38
N MET A 20 -16.76 -14.88 9.39
CA MET A 20 -16.16 -14.42 8.12
C MET A 20 -17.16 -13.66 7.22
N VAL A 21 -18.45 -13.58 7.58
CA VAL A 21 -19.43 -12.87 6.76
C VAL A 21 -19.13 -11.37 6.74
N THR A 22 -18.79 -10.86 5.56
CA THR A 22 -18.64 -9.42 5.31
C THR A 22 -19.99 -8.70 5.48
N PRO A 23 -20.07 -7.64 6.31
CA PRO A 23 -21.25 -6.80 6.39
C PRO A 23 -21.61 -6.16 5.05
N ALA A 24 -22.89 -6.10 4.70
CA ALA A 24 -23.35 -5.58 3.40
C ALA A 24 -22.91 -4.13 3.11
N HIS A 25 -22.70 -3.31 4.14
CA HIS A 25 -22.21 -1.94 3.99
C HIS A 25 -20.72 -1.82 3.61
N LEU A 26 -19.97 -2.93 3.64
CA LEU A 26 -18.59 -3.03 3.16
C LEU A 26 -18.48 -3.65 1.76
N LEU A 27 -19.61 -3.86 1.08
CA LEU A 27 -19.65 -4.34 -0.30
C LEU A 27 -19.81 -3.15 -1.25
N ALA A 28 -19.00 -3.12 -2.31
CA ALA A 28 -19.15 -2.12 -3.36
C ALA A 28 -20.45 -2.35 -4.13
N SER A 29 -21.00 -1.30 -4.76
CA SER A 29 -22.21 -1.44 -5.60
C SER A 29 -22.02 -2.37 -6.79
N ASN A 30 -20.76 -2.55 -7.24
CA ASN A 30 -20.32 -3.42 -8.33
C ASN A 30 -19.49 -4.62 -7.82
N GLU A 31 -19.79 -5.14 -6.62
CA GLU A 31 -18.96 -6.15 -5.95
C GLU A 31 -18.67 -7.40 -6.79
N ASP A 32 -19.65 -7.90 -7.54
CA ASP A 32 -19.45 -9.07 -8.42
C ASP A 32 -18.45 -8.77 -9.54
N GLN A 33 -18.54 -7.58 -10.19
CA GLN A 33 -17.56 -7.18 -11.21
C GLN A 33 -16.17 -6.98 -10.59
N ARG A 34 -16.12 -6.36 -9.41
CA ARG A 34 -14.88 -6.10 -8.67
C ARG A 34 -14.16 -7.38 -8.27
N LEU A 35 -14.90 -8.37 -7.76
CA LEU A 35 -14.36 -9.69 -7.43
C LEU A 35 -13.91 -10.45 -8.66
N ALA A 36 -14.66 -10.39 -9.76
CA ALA A 36 -14.24 -10.99 -11.03
C ALA A 36 -12.95 -10.36 -11.56
N ALA A 37 -12.82 -9.03 -11.49
CA ALA A 37 -11.62 -8.31 -11.88
C ALA A 37 -10.41 -8.67 -10.98
N LEU A 38 -10.63 -8.80 -9.67
CA LEU A 38 -9.61 -9.17 -8.70
C LEU A 38 -8.97 -10.55 -8.98
N GLN A 39 -9.73 -11.52 -9.52
CA GLN A 39 -9.22 -12.87 -9.77
C GLN A 39 -7.95 -12.90 -10.63
N ALA A 40 -7.82 -11.98 -11.59
CA ALA A 40 -6.63 -11.87 -12.44
C ALA A 40 -5.35 -11.49 -11.66
N TYR A 41 -5.50 -10.92 -10.47
CA TYR A 41 -4.42 -10.40 -9.63
C TYR A 41 -4.09 -11.31 -8.44
N GLN A 42 -4.88 -12.37 -8.20
CA GLN A 42 -4.64 -13.37 -7.15
C GLN A 42 -3.60 -14.41 -7.56
N VAL A 43 -2.51 -13.95 -8.18
CA VAL A 43 -1.41 -14.81 -8.61
C VAL A 43 -0.57 -15.19 -7.40
N SER A 44 -0.37 -16.51 -7.22
CA SER A 44 0.50 -17.07 -6.20
C SER A 44 1.96 -16.87 -6.59
N GLY A 45 2.78 -16.45 -5.64
CA GLY A 45 4.21 -16.22 -5.84
C GLY A 45 4.67 -15.09 -4.93
N ASP A 46 5.63 -15.41 -4.07
CA ASP A 46 6.25 -14.41 -3.22
C ASP A 46 7.22 -13.60 -4.07
N VAL A 47 6.86 -12.34 -4.33
CA VAL A 47 7.75 -11.37 -4.98
C VAL A 47 8.11 -10.36 -3.89
N PRO A 48 9.32 -10.45 -3.29
CA PRO A 48 9.77 -9.57 -2.19
C PRO A 48 9.69 -8.05 -2.49
N PHE A 49 9.41 -7.72 -3.75
CA PHE A 49 9.28 -6.37 -4.26
C PHE A 49 8.15 -5.57 -3.63
N PHE A 50 7.01 -6.19 -3.28
CA PHE A 50 5.89 -5.43 -2.71
C PHE A 50 6.26 -4.86 -1.33
N ASP A 51 6.94 -5.63 -0.48
CA ASP A 51 7.43 -5.17 0.82
C ASP A 51 8.46 -4.03 0.68
N GLU A 52 9.36 -4.14 -0.30
CA GLU A 52 10.30 -3.07 -0.63
C GLU A 52 9.60 -1.80 -1.13
N PHE A 53 8.61 -1.97 -2.00
CA PHE A 53 7.82 -0.88 -2.55
C PHE A 53 7.02 -0.14 -1.46
N VAL A 54 6.35 -0.88 -0.56
CA VAL A 54 5.61 -0.23 0.53
C VAL A 54 6.55 0.38 1.57
N ARG A 55 7.71 -0.24 1.84
CA ARG A 55 8.75 0.36 2.70
C ARG A 55 9.21 1.70 2.13
N LEU A 56 9.47 1.77 0.83
CA LEU A 56 9.83 3.01 0.14
C LEU A 56 8.70 4.05 0.22
N THR A 57 7.45 3.63 0.01
CA THR A 57 6.26 4.48 0.17
C THR A 57 6.21 5.08 1.58
N GLY A 58 6.38 4.26 2.62
CA GLY A 58 6.42 4.72 4.02
C GLY A 58 7.52 5.76 4.27
N LYS A 59 8.72 5.55 3.70
CA LYS A 59 9.83 6.52 3.81
C LYS A 59 9.52 7.84 3.11
N LEU A 60 8.98 7.81 1.88
CA LEU A 60 8.64 9.00 1.10
C LEU A 60 7.57 9.84 1.81
N LEU A 61 6.60 9.18 2.44
CA LEU A 61 5.53 9.85 3.18
C LEU A 61 5.91 10.10 4.65
N ARG A 62 7.08 9.67 5.12
CA ARG A 62 7.53 9.79 6.53
C ARG A 62 6.49 9.23 7.52
N VAL A 63 5.95 8.06 7.22
CA VAL A 63 4.96 7.34 8.02
C VAL A 63 5.51 5.97 8.42
N PRO A 64 5.14 5.44 9.60
CA PRO A 64 5.68 4.18 10.08
C PRO A 64 5.09 2.95 9.36
N ILE A 65 3.93 3.09 8.73
CA ILE A 65 3.19 1.96 8.16
C ILE A 65 2.73 2.29 6.74
N ALA A 66 2.96 1.36 5.82
CA ALA A 66 2.46 1.41 4.45
C ALA A 66 2.14 0.00 3.96
N LEU A 67 1.04 -0.15 3.22
CA LEU A 67 0.52 -1.44 2.78
C LEU A 67 0.04 -1.36 1.33
N VAL A 68 0.26 -2.44 0.57
CA VAL A 68 -0.52 -2.76 -0.63
C VAL A 68 -1.45 -3.88 -0.23
N SER A 69 -2.75 -3.69 -0.43
CA SER A 69 -3.77 -4.66 -0.04
C SER A 69 -4.70 -4.98 -1.20
N LEU A 70 -5.16 -6.22 -1.26
CA LEU A 70 -6.21 -6.69 -2.15
C LEU A 70 -7.43 -7.06 -1.31
N VAL A 71 -8.58 -6.54 -1.67
CA VAL A 71 -9.81 -6.73 -0.89
C VAL A 71 -10.58 -7.89 -1.50
N GLU A 72 -10.49 -9.07 -0.90
CA GLU A 72 -11.17 -10.30 -1.32
C GLU A 72 -12.63 -10.33 -0.83
N ALA A 73 -13.35 -11.43 -1.07
CA ALA A 73 -14.78 -11.51 -0.72
C ALA A 73 -15.03 -11.33 0.80
N ASP A 74 -14.21 -11.98 1.63
CA ASP A 74 -14.35 -11.98 3.10
C ASP A 74 -13.12 -11.43 3.84
N THR A 75 -12.01 -11.29 3.13
CA THR A 75 -10.70 -10.94 3.69
C THR A 75 -10.06 -9.77 2.96
N VAL A 76 -9.14 -9.09 3.63
CA VAL A 76 -8.17 -8.20 3.01
C VAL A 76 -6.82 -8.89 3.07
N TRP A 77 -6.23 -9.11 1.90
CA TRP A 77 -4.91 -9.71 1.74
C TRP A 77 -3.86 -8.61 1.62
N PHE A 78 -2.92 -8.55 2.56
CA PHE A 78 -1.76 -7.65 2.49
C PHE A 78 -0.69 -8.25 1.57
N ARG A 79 -0.58 -7.69 0.36
CA ARG A 79 0.42 -8.09 -0.65
C ARG A 79 1.79 -7.49 -0.39
N GLY A 80 1.81 -6.31 0.22
CA GLY A 80 3.02 -5.71 0.76
C GLY A 80 2.70 -5.15 2.14
N ASN A 81 3.58 -5.41 3.11
CA ASN A 81 3.44 -4.91 4.46
C ASN A 81 4.77 -4.34 4.97
N SER A 82 4.77 -3.05 5.29
CA SER A 82 5.83 -2.44 6.08
C SER A 82 5.21 -1.78 7.31
N GLY A 83 5.68 -2.16 8.49
CA GLY A 83 5.35 -1.51 9.77
C GLY A 83 4.24 -2.16 10.61
N LEU A 84 3.48 -3.12 10.05
CA LEU A 84 2.52 -3.93 10.83
C LEU A 84 3.12 -5.31 11.15
N GLU A 85 3.84 -5.37 12.27
CA GLU A 85 4.38 -6.61 12.83
C GLU A 85 3.26 -7.48 13.44
N GLU A 86 3.44 -8.80 13.42
CA GLU A 86 2.54 -9.79 14.05
C GLU A 86 1.11 -9.83 13.49
N VAL A 87 0.81 -9.12 12.40
CA VAL A 87 -0.48 -9.18 11.70
C VAL A 87 -0.47 -10.32 10.67
N PRO A 88 -1.52 -11.14 10.57
CA PRO A 88 -1.61 -12.17 9.54
C PRO A 88 -1.66 -11.55 8.14
N GLU A 89 -1.20 -12.31 7.14
CA GLU A 89 -1.21 -11.90 5.72
C GLU A 89 -2.64 -11.55 5.23
N ARG A 90 -3.66 -12.19 5.82
CA ARG A 90 -5.08 -11.91 5.58
C ARG A 90 -5.79 -11.57 6.87
N VAL A 91 -6.57 -10.49 6.85
CA VAL A 91 -7.46 -10.08 7.94
C VAL A 91 -8.92 -10.06 7.46
N PRO A 92 -9.91 -10.27 8.33
CA PRO A 92 -11.31 -10.10 7.96
C PRO A 92 -11.60 -8.70 7.40
N ARG A 93 -12.47 -8.59 6.39
CA ARG A 93 -12.83 -7.29 5.80
C ARG A 93 -13.28 -6.25 6.81
N LYS A 94 -14.08 -6.67 7.79
CA LYS A 94 -14.58 -5.80 8.86
C LYS A 94 -13.49 -5.25 9.77
N GLU A 95 -12.26 -5.76 9.72
CA GLU A 95 -11.15 -5.33 10.58
C GLU A 95 -10.16 -4.40 9.85
N SER A 96 -10.41 -4.09 8.57
CA SER A 96 -9.49 -3.32 7.73
C SER A 96 -10.14 -2.07 7.13
N LEU A 97 -9.49 -0.93 7.30
CA LEU A 97 -9.87 0.34 6.66
C LEU A 97 -9.78 0.28 5.12
N CYS A 98 -9.01 -0.65 4.55
CA CYS A 98 -8.95 -0.85 3.10
C CYS A 98 -10.30 -1.28 2.53
N SER A 99 -11.11 -2.01 3.30
CA SER A 99 -12.48 -2.39 2.90
C SER A 99 -13.39 -1.17 2.74
N VAL A 100 -13.13 -0.09 3.49
CA VAL A 100 -13.87 1.17 3.39
C VAL A 100 -13.34 1.99 2.22
N ALA A 101 -12.03 2.02 2.03
CA ALA A 101 -11.41 2.81 0.97
C ALA A 101 -11.82 2.37 -0.44
N ILE A 102 -12.01 1.06 -0.69
CA ILE A 102 -12.47 0.56 -2.00
C ILE A 102 -13.91 0.95 -2.35
N LEU A 103 -14.68 1.51 -1.40
CA LEU A 103 -16.04 1.97 -1.66
C LEU A 103 -16.06 3.35 -2.35
N ASN A 104 -14.92 4.02 -2.43
CA ASN A 104 -14.76 5.33 -3.03
C ASN A 104 -13.88 5.25 -4.29
N GLU A 105 -14.17 6.10 -5.27
CA GLU A 105 -13.29 6.28 -6.44
C GLU A 105 -12.06 7.15 -6.12
N GLU A 106 -12.16 7.99 -5.09
CA GLU A 106 -11.10 8.86 -4.63
C GLU A 106 -10.42 8.34 -3.36
N ALA A 107 -9.36 9.03 -2.94
CA ALA A 107 -8.66 8.71 -1.72
C ALA A 107 -9.60 8.81 -0.50
N THR A 108 -9.51 7.83 0.39
CA THR A 108 -10.20 7.85 1.69
C THR A 108 -9.19 8.24 2.77
N VAL A 109 -9.42 9.39 3.42
CA VAL A 109 -8.51 9.95 4.42
C VAL A 109 -9.23 10.12 5.76
N PHE A 110 -8.60 9.62 6.82
CA PHE A 110 -8.96 9.87 8.21
C PHE A 110 -7.76 10.55 8.89
N GLU A 111 -7.86 11.85 9.15
CA GLU A 111 -6.76 12.65 9.73
C GLU A 111 -6.48 12.27 11.19
N ASN A 112 -7.55 11.97 11.94
CA ASN A 112 -7.48 11.43 13.29
C ASN A 112 -8.66 10.49 13.58
N LEU A 113 -8.40 9.18 13.60
CA LEU A 113 -9.36 8.12 13.92
C LEU A 113 -9.88 8.19 15.36
N ALA A 114 -9.21 8.91 16.27
CA ALA A 114 -9.72 9.16 17.61
C ALA A 114 -10.87 10.18 17.61
N ASP A 115 -10.80 11.19 16.75
CA ASP A 115 -11.80 12.27 16.63
C ASP A 115 -12.89 11.90 15.62
N GLN A 116 -12.51 11.16 14.57
CA GLN A 116 -13.40 10.65 13.53
C GLN A 116 -13.25 9.12 13.41
N PRO A 117 -13.81 8.35 14.35
CA PRO A 117 -13.79 6.90 14.25
C PRO A 117 -14.55 6.41 13.02
N CYS A 118 -13.96 5.46 12.28
CA CYS A 118 -14.66 4.78 11.21
C CYS A 118 -15.65 3.76 11.80
N THR A 119 -16.95 4.04 11.74
CA THR A 119 -18.01 3.17 12.28
C THR A 119 -18.35 1.97 11.38
N LEU A 120 -17.75 1.89 10.19
CA LEU A 120 -17.99 0.83 9.22
C LEU A 120 -17.18 -0.44 9.50
N ILE A 121 -16.13 -0.35 10.34
CA ILE A 121 -15.25 -1.45 10.70
C ILE A 121 -15.30 -1.73 12.21
N ASP A 122 -14.79 -2.89 12.62
CA ASP A 122 -14.52 -3.22 14.01
C ASP A 122 -13.41 -2.30 14.55
N PRO A 123 -13.70 -1.44 15.55
CA PRO A 123 -12.72 -0.49 16.06
C PRO A 123 -11.57 -1.16 16.82
N THR A 124 -11.69 -2.46 17.17
CA THR A 124 -10.66 -3.18 17.93
C THR A 124 -9.33 -3.21 17.18
N ALA A 125 -9.35 -3.45 15.86
CA ALA A 125 -8.12 -3.47 15.05
C ALA A 125 -7.40 -2.12 15.01
N VAL A 126 -8.16 -1.01 14.95
CA VAL A 126 -7.62 0.36 15.02
C VAL A 126 -7.08 0.68 16.41
N GLY A 127 -7.81 0.27 17.45
CA GLY A 127 -7.46 0.52 18.85
C GLY A 127 -6.21 -0.23 19.30
N ASP A 128 -6.15 -1.54 19.05
CA ASP A 128 -5.07 -2.42 19.50
C ASP A 128 -3.73 -2.05 18.86
N LEU A 129 -3.75 -1.59 17.60
CA LEU A 129 -2.55 -1.15 16.87
C LEU A 129 -2.19 0.32 17.12
N GLY A 130 -3.05 1.06 17.85
CA GLY A 130 -2.85 2.47 18.17
C GLY A 130 -2.88 3.39 16.95
N LEU A 131 -3.67 3.05 15.93
CA LEU A 131 -3.72 3.82 14.68
C LEU A 131 -4.45 5.16 14.92
N ARG A 132 -3.96 6.22 14.28
CA ARG A 132 -4.54 7.57 14.35
C ARG A 132 -4.79 8.16 12.98
N PHE A 133 -3.89 7.96 12.03
CA PHE A 133 -4.06 8.45 10.67
C PHE A 133 -4.20 7.29 9.69
N TYR A 134 -5.03 7.47 8.67
CA TYR A 134 -5.13 6.58 7.53
C TYR A 134 -5.34 7.39 6.25
N ALA A 135 -4.60 7.06 5.19
CA ALA A 135 -4.93 7.47 3.84
C ALA A 135 -4.82 6.27 2.90
N GLY A 136 -5.94 5.90 2.28
CA GLY A 136 -6.05 4.79 1.35
C GLY A 136 -6.40 5.26 -0.05
N PHE A 137 -5.60 4.87 -1.03
CA PHE A 137 -5.77 5.16 -2.43
C PHE A 137 -6.21 3.88 -3.15
N PRO A 138 -7.42 3.85 -3.73
CA PRO A 138 -7.93 2.68 -4.42
C PRO A 138 -7.03 2.24 -5.59
N LEU A 139 -6.79 0.94 -5.73
CA LEU A 139 -6.17 0.35 -6.91
C LEU A 139 -7.27 0.06 -7.93
N GLN A 140 -7.46 0.96 -8.88
CA GLN A 140 -8.53 0.88 -9.87
C GLN A 140 -8.05 0.21 -11.14
N THR A 141 -8.71 -0.88 -11.53
CA THR A 141 -8.46 -1.52 -12.83
C THR A 141 -8.77 -0.56 -13.98
N ALA A 142 -8.29 -0.88 -15.18
CA ALA A 142 -8.60 -0.12 -16.40
C ALA A 142 -10.11 -0.04 -16.72
N THR A 143 -10.91 -0.95 -16.15
CA THR A 143 -12.38 -1.00 -16.27
C THR A 143 -13.11 -0.30 -15.11
N GLY A 144 -12.38 0.23 -14.13
CA GLY A 144 -12.89 1.08 -13.05
C GLY A 144 -13.21 0.37 -11.74
N GLU A 145 -12.89 -0.92 -11.59
CA GLU A 145 -13.12 -1.64 -10.34
C GLU A 145 -11.98 -1.42 -9.33
N ALA A 146 -12.32 -0.99 -8.11
CA ALA A 146 -11.37 -0.86 -7.00
C ALA A 146 -11.06 -2.23 -6.36
N ILE A 147 -9.98 -2.89 -6.78
CA ILE A 147 -9.66 -4.25 -6.34
C ILE A 147 -8.89 -4.29 -5.00
N GLY A 148 -8.37 -3.15 -4.56
CA GLY A 148 -7.43 -3.06 -3.45
C GLY A 148 -7.08 -1.63 -3.09
N THR A 149 -6.04 -1.45 -2.28
CA THR A 149 -5.52 -0.12 -1.92
C THR A 149 -4.00 -0.10 -1.82
N LEU A 150 -3.38 1.02 -2.19
CA LEU A 150 -2.15 1.47 -1.56
C LEU A 150 -2.55 2.37 -0.39
N CYS A 151 -2.13 2.06 0.83
CA CYS A 151 -2.46 2.90 1.97
C CYS A 151 -1.26 3.17 2.86
N VAL A 152 -1.27 4.34 3.50
CA VAL A 152 -0.34 4.77 4.53
C VAL A 152 -1.07 5.01 5.84
N ILE A 153 -0.40 4.68 6.95
CA ILE A 153 -0.99 4.69 8.28
C ILE A 153 0.01 5.28 9.27
N ASP A 154 -0.47 6.09 10.20
CA ASP A 154 0.34 6.66 11.28
C ASP A 154 -0.32 6.43 12.64
N ARG A 155 0.51 6.41 13.69
CA ARG A 155 0.10 6.36 15.10
C ARG A 155 -0.09 7.76 15.69
N GLN A 156 0.13 8.80 14.88
CA GLN A 156 -0.16 10.19 15.20
C GLN A 156 -1.21 10.77 14.25
N PRO A 157 -2.03 11.74 14.68
CA PRO A 157 -2.86 12.53 13.78
C PRO A 157 -2.04 13.22 12.72
N ARG A 158 -2.59 13.34 11.51
CA ARG A 158 -1.86 13.92 10.37
C ARG A 158 -2.82 14.47 9.32
N ILE A 159 -2.42 15.59 8.73
CA ILE A 159 -3.05 16.14 7.52
C ILE A 159 -2.23 15.68 6.32
N LEU A 160 -2.90 15.15 5.30
CA LEU A 160 -2.26 14.74 4.05
C LEU A 160 -2.12 15.95 3.14
N ALA A 161 -0.87 16.37 2.85
CA ALA A 161 -0.64 17.52 1.99
C ALA A 161 -1.02 17.22 0.51
N PRO A 162 -1.41 18.22 -0.30
CA PRO A 162 -1.82 18.00 -1.69
C PRO A 162 -0.81 17.23 -2.54
N GLU A 163 0.47 17.55 -2.38
CA GLU A 163 1.64 16.95 -3.04
C GLU A 163 1.91 15.53 -2.55
N GLU A 164 1.60 15.22 -1.28
CA GLU A 164 1.63 13.85 -0.77
C GLU A 164 0.48 13.02 -1.35
N SER A 165 -0.69 13.63 -1.50
CA SER A 165 -1.85 13.00 -2.16
C SER A 165 -1.57 12.73 -3.63
N ALA A 166 -0.95 13.68 -4.34
CA ALA A 166 -0.52 13.49 -5.73
C ALA A 166 0.52 12.36 -5.86
N LEU A 167 1.53 12.34 -4.98
CA LEU A 167 2.53 11.27 -4.94
C LEU A 167 1.89 9.91 -4.65
N MET A 168 0.98 9.83 -3.68
CA MET A 168 0.27 8.58 -3.35
C MET A 168 -0.57 8.05 -4.51
N ARG A 169 -1.17 8.94 -5.32
CA ARG A 169 -1.91 8.54 -6.52
C ARG A 169 -1.00 7.89 -7.56
N GLU A 170 0.14 8.53 -7.86
CA GLU A 170 1.15 7.97 -8.77
C GLU A 170 1.69 6.62 -8.28
N LEU A 171 1.95 6.50 -6.97
CA LEU A 171 2.41 5.25 -6.36
C LEU A 171 1.31 4.17 -6.38
N ALA A 172 0.04 4.53 -6.24
CA ALA A 172 -1.07 3.58 -6.35
C ALA A 172 -1.15 3.01 -7.78
N ASP A 173 -0.98 3.86 -8.80
CA ASP A 173 -0.93 3.41 -10.20
C ASP A 173 0.27 2.49 -10.45
N VAL A 174 1.45 2.81 -9.88
CA VAL A 174 2.62 1.91 -9.90
C VAL A 174 2.29 0.58 -9.22
N ALA A 175 1.62 0.57 -8.07
CA ALA A 175 1.25 -0.66 -7.37
C ALA A 175 0.34 -1.57 -8.23
N LEU A 176 -0.61 -0.99 -8.95
CA LEU A 176 -1.45 -1.73 -9.89
C LEU A 176 -0.63 -2.32 -11.05
N LEU A 177 0.28 -1.54 -11.63
CA LEU A 177 1.15 -2.01 -12.70
C LEU A 177 2.06 -3.16 -12.27
N LEU A 178 2.51 -3.16 -11.01
CA LEU A 178 3.28 -4.27 -10.45
C LEU A 178 2.44 -5.54 -10.33
N LEU A 179 1.16 -5.41 -9.98
CA LEU A 179 0.21 -6.52 -9.96
C LEU A 179 -0.05 -7.05 -11.38
N ASP A 180 -0.24 -6.17 -12.37
CA ASP A 180 -0.35 -6.53 -13.80
C ASP A 180 0.90 -7.28 -14.28
N LEU A 181 2.07 -6.79 -13.89
CA LEU A 181 3.36 -7.39 -14.25
C LEU A 181 3.51 -8.78 -13.66
N GLN A 182 3.16 -8.96 -12.39
CA GLN A 182 3.18 -10.28 -11.76
C GLN A 182 2.21 -11.25 -12.47
N GLY A 183 1.03 -10.76 -12.86
CA GLY A 183 0.08 -11.52 -13.69
C GLY A 183 0.69 -11.99 -15.00
N ALA A 184 1.32 -11.07 -15.74
CA ALA A 184 1.97 -11.36 -17.00
C ALA A 184 3.12 -12.39 -16.84
N LEU A 185 3.95 -12.24 -15.80
CA LEU A 185 5.03 -13.17 -15.49
C LEU A 185 4.54 -14.55 -15.07
N GLY A 186 3.40 -14.64 -14.37
CA GLY A 186 2.79 -15.93 -14.03
C GLY A 186 2.25 -16.70 -15.25
N SER A 187 1.94 -15.97 -16.33
CA SER A 187 1.40 -16.54 -17.58
C SER A 187 2.46 -16.92 -18.63
N THR A 188 3.73 -16.53 -18.43
CA THR A 188 4.80 -16.78 -19.41
C THR A 188 5.38 -18.19 -19.30
N THR A 189 5.82 -18.76 -20.43
CA THR A 189 6.53 -20.05 -20.48
C THR A 189 8.04 -19.92 -20.25
N ALA A 190 8.57 -18.69 -20.33
CA ALA A 190 9.99 -18.43 -20.12
C ALA A 190 10.35 -18.46 -18.62
N PRO A 191 11.63 -18.68 -18.25
CA PRO A 191 12.03 -18.72 -16.84
C PRO A 191 11.75 -17.36 -16.18
N ALA A 192 10.79 -17.32 -15.26
CA ALA A 192 10.33 -16.09 -14.60
C ALA A 192 11.48 -15.27 -13.97
N SER A 193 12.56 -15.94 -13.52
CA SER A 193 13.74 -15.29 -12.94
C SER A 193 14.54 -14.43 -13.94
N ALA A 194 14.64 -14.83 -15.20
CA ALA A 194 15.38 -14.07 -16.21
C ALA A 194 14.61 -12.79 -16.60
N LEU A 195 13.30 -12.92 -16.84
CA LEU A 195 12.45 -11.78 -17.15
C LEU A 195 12.35 -10.81 -15.98
N TRP A 196 12.24 -11.32 -14.76
CA TRP A 196 12.25 -10.48 -13.56
C TRP A 196 13.54 -9.67 -13.43
N ASN A 197 14.70 -10.27 -13.73
CA ASN A 197 15.97 -9.56 -13.65
C ASN A 197 16.09 -8.41 -14.67
N ASP A 198 15.59 -8.62 -15.88
CA ASP A 198 15.56 -7.58 -16.92
C ASP A 198 14.65 -6.41 -16.51
N ILE A 199 13.47 -6.73 -15.96
CA ILE A 199 12.53 -5.72 -15.47
C ILE A 199 13.13 -4.96 -14.29
N TYR A 200 13.68 -5.69 -13.31
CA TYR A 200 14.32 -5.09 -12.15
C TYR A 200 15.44 -4.14 -12.59
N THR A 201 16.27 -4.55 -13.55
CA THR A 201 17.33 -3.70 -14.12
C THR A 201 16.75 -2.43 -14.76
N ALA A 202 15.64 -2.55 -15.49
CA ALA A 202 14.99 -1.41 -16.14
C ALA A 202 14.41 -0.39 -15.13
N ILE A 203 13.91 -0.85 -13.98
CA ILE A 203 13.29 0.01 -12.96
C ILE A 203 14.22 0.45 -11.83
N ALA A 204 15.38 -0.22 -11.67
CA ALA A 204 16.31 0.00 -10.55
C ALA A 204 16.77 1.45 -10.42
N GLY A 205 16.98 2.16 -11.54
CA GLY A 205 17.35 3.57 -11.52
C GLY A 205 16.28 4.46 -10.88
N SER A 206 15.01 4.23 -11.21
CA SER A 206 13.87 4.98 -10.64
C SER A 206 13.69 4.67 -9.16
N LEU A 207 13.84 3.39 -8.77
CA LEU A 207 13.79 2.99 -7.36
C LEU A 207 14.93 3.61 -6.54
N THR A 208 16.15 3.63 -7.09
CA THR A 208 17.31 4.27 -6.45
C THR A 208 17.08 5.78 -6.27
N ARG A 209 16.51 6.44 -7.27
CA ARG A 209 16.16 7.87 -7.18
C ARG A 209 15.11 8.13 -6.11
N LEU A 210 14.05 7.33 -6.07
CA LEU A 210 13.02 7.44 -5.03
C LEU A 210 13.59 7.18 -3.63
N ASP A 211 14.43 6.17 -3.44
CA ASP A 211 15.06 5.90 -2.13
C ASP A 211 16.00 7.03 -1.71
N THR A 212 16.74 7.62 -2.66
CA THR A 212 17.57 8.80 -2.41
C THR A 212 16.72 10.00 -1.96
N LEU A 213 15.63 10.29 -2.66
CA LEU A 213 14.69 11.36 -2.30
C LEU A 213 14.04 11.10 -0.93
N ALA A 214 13.70 9.84 -0.64
CA ALA A 214 13.16 9.46 0.66
C ALA A 214 14.18 9.69 1.79
N GLY A 215 15.45 9.39 1.56
CA GLY A 215 16.53 9.70 2.52
C GLY A 215 16.72 11.20 2.73
N LEU A 216 16.66 11.98 1.66
CA LEU A 216 16.73 13.44 1.69
C LEU A 216 15.57 14.08 2.49
N LEU A 217 14.34 13.60 2.28
CA LEU A 217 13.16 14.03 3.03
C LEU A 217 13.24 13.74 4.54
N GLN A 218 14.05 12.76 4.95
CA GLN A 218 14.27 12.42 6.36
C GLN A 218 15.37 13.25 7.01
N TRP A 219 16.25 13.89 6.24
CA TRP A 219 17.41 14.60 6.78
C TRP A 219 17.06 15.96 7.41
N GLU A 220 15.89 16.50 7.10
CA GLU A 220 15.50 17.81 7.58
C GLU A 220 14.95 17.78 9.02
N GLU A 221 15.80 18.17 9.97
CA GLU A 221 15.53 18.14 11.41
C GLU A 221 14.60 19.26 11.91
N ALA A 222 14.39 20.32 11.12
CA ALA A 222 13.58 21.50 11.49
C ALA A 222 12.40 21.71 10.53
N PRO A 223 11.31 20.92 10.66
CA PRO A 223 10.22 20.85 9.68
C PRO A 223 9.43 22.15 9.47
N ASP A 224 9.58 23.14 10.35
CA ASP A 224 8.68 24.30 10.41
C ASP A 224 9.27 25.61 9.84
N THR A 225 10.44 25.56 9.20
CA THR A 225 10.98 26.76 8.51
C THR A 225 10.41 26.89 7.10
N PRO A 226 10.23 28.11 6.55
CA PRO A 226 9.78 28.28 5.16
C PRO A 226 10.70 27.62 4.13
N ALA A 227 12.02 27.61 4.39
CA ALA A 227 12.99 26.94 3.53
C ALA A 227 12.82 25.42 3.56
N ALA A 228 12.54 24.86 4.74
CA ALA A 228 12.28 23.43 4.90
C ALA A 228 11.01 22.98 4.19
N LEU A 229 9.92 23.72 4.37
CA LEU A 229 8.67 23.44 3.67
C LEU A 229 8.83 23.50 2.15
N ALA A 230 9.57 24.49 1.64
CA ALA A 230 9.86 24.60 0.21
C ALA A 230 10.74 23.45 -0.31
N TYR A 231 11.74 23.04 0.47
CA TYR A 231 12.60 21.90 0.14
C TYR A 231 11.81 20.58 0.06
N GLN A 232 10.94 20.34 1.05
CA GLN A 232 10.09 19.15 1.08
C GLN A 232 9.10 19.13 -0.07
N ALA A 233 8.46 20.27 -0.37
CA ALA A 233 7.57 20.38 -1.52
C ALA A 233 8.30 20.06 -2.82
N SER A 234 9.47 20.66 -3.05
CA SER A 234 10.28 20.39 -4.25
C SER A 234 10.75 18.94 -4.35
N SER A 235 11.15 18.33 -3.23
CA SER A 235 11.56 16.92 -3.18
C SER A 235 10.38 15.97 -3.44
N ARG A 236 9.17 16.32 -3.01
CA ARG A 236 7.93 15.58 -3.32
C ARG A 236 7.54 15.70 -4.79
N GLU A 237 7.65 16.89 -5.38
CA GLU A 237 7.46 17.09 -6.82
C GLU A 237 8.45 16.23 -7.63
N GLU A 238 9.71 16.16 -7.21
CA GLU A 238 10.70 15.30 -7.86
C GLU A 238 10.37 13.81 -7.67
N ALA A 239 9.85 13.41 -6.51
CA ALA A 239 9.39 12.05 -6.26
C ALA A 239 8.20 11.68 -7.17
N ILE A 240 7.28 12.61 -7.43
CA ILE A 240 6.18 12.44 -8.40
C ILE A 240 6.75 12.14 -9.78
N VAL A 241 7.71 12.94 -10.26
CA VAL A 241 8.36 12.72 -11.56
C VAL A 241 9.06 11.36 -11.62
N ALA A 242 9.74 10.96 -10.54
CA ALA A 242 10.38 9.65 -10.45
C ALA A 242 9.37 8.48 -10.44
N ALA A 243 8.23 8.64 -9.76
CA ALA A 243 7.13 7.66 -9.78
C ALA A 243 6.50 7.54 -11.17
N GLN A 244 6.30 8.64 -11.88
CA GLN A 244 5.82 8.66 -13.26
C GLN A 244 6.79 7.96 -14.22
N ALA A 245 8.10 8.17 -14.05
CA ALA A 245 9.12 7.46 -14.84
C ALA A 245 9.08 5.94 -14.56
N LEU A 246 8.93 5.55 -13.29
CA LEU A 246 8.77 4.16 -12.90
C LEU A 246 7.50 3.54 -13.52
N HIS A 247 6.38 4.24 -13.48
CA HIS A 247 5.13 3.84 -14.13
C HIS A 247 5.34 3.55 -15.62
N GLN A 248 5.99 4.47 -16.35
CA GLN A 248 6.25 4.32 -17.78
C GLN A 248 7.14 3.10 -18.09
N GLN A 249 8.15 2.86 -17.25
CA GLN A 249 9.07 1.72 -17.39
C GLN A 249 8.33 0.39 -17.19
N ILE A 250 7.53 0.28 -16.11
CA ILE A 250 6.76 -0.95 -15.84
C ILE A 250 5.71 -1.17 -16.93
N THR A 251 4.99 -0.12 -17.36
CA THR A 251 4.03 -0.20 -18.47
C THR A 251 4.68 -0.75 -19.73
N SER A 252 5.86 -0.24 -20.09
CA SER A 252 6.62 -0.71 -21.25
C SER A 252 7.00 -2.17 -21.13
N ALA A 253 7.45 -2.60 -19.94
CA ALA A 253 7.78 -4.00 -19.65
C ALA A 253 6.55 -4.92 -19.79
N VAL A 254 5.41 -4.57 -19.19
CA VAL A 254 4.15 -5.33 -19.29
C VAL A 254 3.72 -5.48 -20.75
N GLN A 255 3.81 -4.41 -21.54
CA GLN A 255 3.46 -4.46 -22.97
C GLN A 255 4.40 -5.35 -23.78
N GLN A 256 5.70 -5.36 -23.47
CA GLN A 256 6.66 -6.25 -24.13
C GLN A 256 6.38 -7.72 -23.81
N LEU A 257 6.09 -8.05 -22.55
CA LEU A 257 5.73 -9.41 -22.14
C LEU A 257 4.48 -9.93 -22.86
N LYS A 258 3.43 -9.11 -22.93
CA LYS A 258 2.17 -9.45 -23.61
C LYS A 258 2.33 -9.67 -25.11
N ARG A 259 3.36 -9.10 -25.76
CA ARG A 259 3.65 -9.34 -27.19
C ARG A 259 4.44 -10.62 -27.44
N GLN A 260 5.10 -11.17 -26.42
CA GLN A 260 5.95 -12.36 -26.51
C GLN A 260 5.23 -13.64 -26.08
N SER A 261 4.06 -13.51 -25.47
CA SER A 261 3.18 -14.61 -25.02
C SER A 261 2.11 -14.90 -26.08
#